data_AF-A0A7L4ZKL3-F1
#
_entry.id   AF-A0A7L4ZKL3-F1
#
_cell.length_a   1.000
_cell.length_b   1.000
_cell.length_c   1.000
_cell.angle_alpha   90.00
_cell.angle_beta   90.00
_cell.angle_gamma   90.00
#
_symmetry.space_group_name_H-M   'P 1'
#
loop_
_entity.id
_entity.type
_entity.pdbx_description
1 polymer ?
#
loop_
_entity_poly.entity_id
_entity_poly.type
_entity_poly.pdbx_seq_one_letter_code
_entity_poly.pdbx_strand_id
1 'polypeptide(L)'
;MNIRRSNAFLILKEHSQSTLNFSVLVCTAVPQLEYAFQQNDTDSSTHLVENSEFRNSTIPYSTEKENLDKYKTVLGANILLSNFSFFESYFFSLIDEIIEFHGGKEEYLAFIETKVAQNGNLELEDKKNLHRLRKEYVKKDKDRYIKFTNIIKDKPIVWPSQKLALYGLKQMIKNKNRWKSADIPNLITDLLTYNLSTEHKDKFHSYRDDRNKIAHGKTLSYSLDKALKGNEFLYNLAKEIDKHVITNYMIIEKHR
;
A
#
# COMPACT_ATOMS: atom_id res chain seq x y z
N MET A 1 -15.46 17.34 -9.65
CA MET A 1 -14.20 16.69 -10.04
C MET A 1 -14.38 15.19 -9.86
N ASN A 2 -14.22 14.38 -10.92
CA ASN A 2 -14.39 12.93 -10.83
C ASN A 2 -13.02 12.29 -10.56
N ILE A 3 -12.75 11.90 -9.31
CA ILE A 3 -11.48 11.29 -8.92
C ILE A 3 -11.42 9.89 -9.54
N ARG A 4 -10.56 9.70 -10.53
CA ARG A 4 -10.38 8.39 -11.19
C ARG A 4 -9.26 7.56 -10.57
N ARG A 5 -8.27 8.23 -9.95
CA ARG A 5 -7.06 7.67 -9.30
C ARG A 5 -6.65 8.58 -8.14
N SER A 6 -6.13 8.01 -7.06
CA SER A 6 -5.45 8.76 -5.99
C SER A 6 -4.14 9.35 -6.50
N ASN A 7 -3.66 10.44 -5.89
CA ASN A 7 -2.35 11.00 -6.26
C ASN A 7 -1.22 10.02 -5.87
N ALA A 8 -1.37 9.31 -4.75
CA ALA A 8 -0.47 8.28 -4.25
C ALA A 8 -0.28 7.17 -5.30
N PHE A 9 -1.36 6.72 -5.95
CA PHE A 9 -1.26 5.72 -7.01
C PHE A 9 -0.56 6.26 -8.26
N LEU A 10 -0.78 7.53 -8.62
CA LEU A 10 -0.09 8.15 -9.75
C LEU A 10 1.42 8.25 -9.52
N ILE A 11 1.84 8.62 -8.31
CA ILE A 11 3.25 8.66 -7.89
C ILE A 11 3.88 7.26 -7.94
N LEU A 12 3.20 6.24 -7.40
CA LEU A 12 3.65 4.84 -7.52
C LEU A 12 3.86 4.44 -8.97
N LYS A 13 2.87 4.73 -9.83
CA LYS A 13 2.92 4.38 -11.25
C LYS A 13 4.12 5.02 -11.93
N GLU A 14 4.38 6.30 -11.68
CA GLU A 14 5.52 7.02 -12.24
C GLU A 14 6.87 6.42 -11.79
N HIS A 15 7.05 6.20 -10.49
CA HIS A 15 8.28 5.63 -9.96
C HIS A 15 8.53 4.19 -10.44
N SER A 16 7.51 3.32 -10.39
CA SER A 16 7.62 1.94 -10.89
C SER A 16 7.96 1.91 -12.38
N GLN A 17 7.32 2.74 -13.21
CA GLN A 17 7.63 2.82 -14.63
C GLN A 17 9.05 3.34 -14.87
N SER A 18 9.50 4.34 -14.12
CA SER A 18 10.85 4.90 -14.25
C SER A 18 11.92 3.85 -13.91
N THR A 19 11.72 3.06 -12.85
CA THR A 19 12.61 1.95 -12.49
C THR A 19 12.64 0.87 -13.58
N LEU A 20 11.50 0.54 -14.18
CA LEU A 20 11.46 -0.41 -15.30
C LEU A 20 12.18 0.13 -16.55
N ASN A 21 11.95 1.40 -16.91
CA ASN A 21 12.62 2.04 -18.04
C ASN A 21 14.15 2.03 -17.85
N PHE A 22 14.63 2.36 -16.65
CA PHE A 22 16.05 2.26 -16.32
C PHE A 22 16.57 0.82 -16.41
N SER A 23 15.78 -0.15 -15.97
CA SER A 23 16.15 -1.57 -16.05
C SER A 23 16.30 -2.05 -17.50
N VAL A 24 15.44 -1.58 -18.41
CA VAL A 24 15.53 -1.84 -19.85
C VAL A 24 16.81 -1.23 -20.43
N LEU A 25 17.13 0.01 -20.05
CA LEU A 25 18.37 0.67 -20.46
C LEU A 25 19.60 -0.15 -20.04
N VAL A 26 19.68 -0.56 -18.77
CA VAL A 26 20.79 -1.38 -18.25
C VAL A 26 20.86 -2.72 -18.98
N CYS A 27 19.73 -3.40 -19.18
CA CYS A 27 19.70 -4.69 -19.87
C CYS A 27 20.09 -4.61 -21.35
N THR A 28 19.94 -3.44 -21.97
CA THR A 28 20.35 -3.18 -23.35
C THR A 28 21.83 -2.78 -23.40
N ALA A 29 22.29 -1.97 -22.46
CA ALA A 29 23.64 -1.41 -22.44
C ALA A 29 24.71 -2.45 -22.07
N VAL A 30 24.44 -3.34 -21.09
CA VAL A 30 25.45 -4.30 -20.61
C VAL A 30 25.92 -5.27 -21.71
N PRO A 31 25.05 -5.88 -22.55
CA PRO A 31 25.51 -6.70 -23.68
C PRO A 31 26.34 -5.92 -24.70
N GLN A 32 26.03 -4.64 -24.93
CA GLN A 32 26.82 -3.79 -25.83
C GLN A 32 28.21 -3.49 -25.25
N LEU A 33 28.30 -3.28 -23.94
CA LEU A 33 29.57 -3.12 -23.23
C LEU A 33 30.40 -4.40 -23.27
N GLU A 34 29.78 -5.57 -23.07
CA GLU A 34 30.44 -6.87 -23.21
C GLU A 34 31.01 -7.07 -24.61
N TYR A 35 30.24 -6.74 -25.65
CA TYR A 35 30.72 -6.77 -27.04
C TYR A 35 31.89 -5.80 -27.27
N ALA A 36 31.80 -4.58 -26.75
CA ALA A 36 32.86 -3.58 -26.88
C ALA A 36 34.18 -4.05 -26.22
N PHE A 37 34.11 -4.73 -25.06
CA PHE A 37 35.29 -5.33 -24.45
C PHE A 37 35.91 -6.42 -25.31
N GLN A 38 35.09 -7.28 -25.92
CA GLN A 38 35.60 -8.33 -26.82
C GLN A 38 36.31 -7.75 -28.06
N GLN A 39 35.78 -6.64 -28.60
CA GLN A 39 36.41 -5.93 -29.71
C GLN A 39 37.72 -5.28 -29.27
N ASN A 40 37.74 -4.60 -28.12
CA ASN A 40 38.95 -3.97 -27.58
C ASN A 40 40.05 -4.97 -27.23
N ASP A 41 39.69 -6.19 -26.78
CA ASP A 41 40.64 -7.27 -26.54
C ASP A 41 41.26 -7.79 -27.86
N THR A 42 40.63 -7.55 -29.02
CA THR A 42 41.10 -7.92 -30.36
C THR A 42 41.85 -6.76 -31.06
N ASP A 43 41.34 -5.54 -30.92
CA ASP A 43 41.87 -4.32 -31.49
C ASP A 43 41.88 -3.22 -30.42
N SER A 44 43.07 -2.91 -29.91
CA SER A 44 43.29 -1.91 -28.87
C SER A 44 43.01 -0.47 -29.32
N SER A 45 42.71 -0.24 -30.61
CA SER A 45 42.22 1.05 -31.10
C SER A 45 40.70 1.23 -30.93
N THR A 46 39.98 0.19 -30.52
CA THR A 46 38.55 0.26 -30.21
C THR A 46 38.31 1.22 -29.05
N HIS A 47 37.48 2.25 -29.26
CA HIS A 47 37.12 3.18 -28.22
C HIS A 47 36.22 2.54 -27.16
N LEU A 48 36.62 2.64 -25.89
CA LEU A 48 35.82 2.30 -24.73
C LEU A 48 35.45 3.59 -23.99
N VAL A 49 34.18 3.70 -23.59
CA VAL A 49 33.67 4.86 -22.86
C VAL A 49 34.24 4.86 -21.44
N GLU A 50 34.81 5.99 -21.03
CA GLU A 50 35.26 6.21 -19.66
C GLU A 50 34.13 6.76 -18.78
N ASN A 51 34.10 6.35 -17.52
CA ASN A 51 33.12 6.81 -16.54
C ASN A 51 33.74 7.86 -15.62
N SER A 52 33.42 9.13 -15.85
CA SER A 52 33.96 10.26 -15.07
C SER A 52 33.44 10.36 -13.63
N GLU A 53 32.33 9.69 -13.32
CA GLU A 53 31.66 9.79 -12.01
C GLU A 53 32.27 8.86 -10.96
N PHE A 54 33.06 7.85 -11.38
CA PHE A 54 33.67 6.88 -10.49
C PHE A 54 35.20 6.93 -10.59
N ARG A 55 35.86 6.53 -9.50
CA ARG A 55 37.32 6.43 -9.49
C ARG A 55 37.77 5.35 -10.47
N ASN A 56 38.72 5.68 -11.34
CA ASN A 56 39.35 4.72 -12.22
C ASN A 56 39.98 3.56 -11.44
N SER A 57 39.69 2.34 -11.90
CA SER A 57 40.32 1.12 -11.40
C SER A 57 41.80 1.07 -11.77
N THR A 58 42.61 0.44 -10.92
CA THR A 58 44.05 0.27 -11.16
C THR A 58 44.32 -0.51 -12.45
N ILE A 59 43.45 -1.47 -12.76
CA ILE A 59 43.38 -2.17 -14.04
C ILE A 59 42.20 -1.56 -14.81
N PRO A 60 42.40 -1.02 -16.03
CA PRO A 60 41.31 -0.42 -16.80
C PRO A 60 40.12 -1.38 -16.94
N TYR A 61 38.92 -0.86 -16.66
CA TYR A 61 37.64 -1.57 -16.80
C TYR A 61 37.47 -2.86 -15.98
N SER A 62 38.32 -3.10 -14.97
CA SER A 62 38.26 -4.35 -14.20
C SER A 62 36.95 -4.51 -13.44
N THR A 63 36.42 -3.40 -12.90
CA THR A 63 35.17 -3.40 -12.14
C THR A 63 33.98 -3.75 -13.01
N GLU A 64 33.91 -3.19 -14.21
CA GLU A 64 32.87 -3.48 -15.18
C GLU A 64 32.93 -4.96 -15.58
N LYS A 65 34.12 -5.45 -15.98
CA LYS A 65 34.34 -6.85 -16.37
C LYS A 65 33.94 -7.84 -15.25
N GLU A 66 34.24 -7.53 -13.98
CA GLU A 66 33.89 -8.36 -12.81
C GLU A 66 32.38 -8.43 -12.50
N ASN A 67 31.58 -7.51 -13.05
CA ASN A 67 30.15 -7.39 -12.77
C ASN A 67 29.24 -7.75 -13.95
N LEU A 68 29.80 -7.98 -15.15
CA LEU A 68 29.04 -8.34 -16.36
C LEU A 68 28.18 -9.60 -16.19
N ASP A 69 28.63 -10.58 -15.41
CA ASP A 69 27.91 -11.84 -15.17
C ASP A 69 26.81 -11.69 -14.10
N LYS A 70 26.97 -10.74 -13.17
CA LYS A 70 26.11 -10.55 -11.99
C LYS A 70 25.12 -9.40 -12.13
N TYR A 71 25.21 -8.58 -13.17
CA TYR A 71 24.41 -7.35 -13.26
C TYR A 71 22.90 -7.58 -13.15
N LYS A 72 22.35 -8.64 -13.77
CA LYS A 72 20.90 -8.95 -13.69
C LYS A 72 20.45 -9.26 -12.27
N THR A 73 21.35 -9.85 -11.50
CA THR A 73 21.13 -10.26 -10.13
C THR A 73 21.12 -9.05 -9.19
N VAL A 74 22.09 -8.15 -9.36
CA VAL A 74 22.15 -6.88 -8.63
C VAL A 74 20.97 -5.97 -9.02
N LEU A 75 20.68 -5.89 -10.31
CA LEU A 75 19.54 -5.12 -10.83
C LEU A 75 18.22 -5.67 -10.30
N GLY A 76 18.02 -6.99 -10.29
CA GLY A 76 16.84 -7.63 -9.72
C GLY A 76 16.64 -7.31 -8.24
N ALA A 77 17.72 -7.31 -7.47
CA ALA A 77 17.68 -6.94 -6.05
C ALA A 77 17.27 -5.47 -5.84
N ASN A 78 17.85 -4.55 -6.63
CA ASN A 78 17.52 -3.12 -6.59
C ASN A 78 16.07 -2.86 -7.01
N ILE A 79 15.57 -3.52 -8.05
CA ILE A 79 14.17 -3.41 -8.50
C ILE A 79 13.21 -3.82 -7.37
N LEU A 80 13.49 -4.93 -6.68
CA LEU A 80 12.62 -5.35 -5.56
C LEU A 80 12.65 -4.34 -4.42
N LEU A 81 13.84 -3.87 -4.02
CA LEU A 81 14.00 -2.86 -2.97
C LEU A 81 13.18 -1.61 -3.30
N SER A 82 13.41 -1.03 -4.48
CA SER A 82 12.74 0.19 -4.92
C SER A 82 11.22 0.02 -5.00
N ASN A 83 10.73 -1.02 -5.69
CA ASN A 83 9.29 -1.19 -5.86
C ASN A 83 8.55 -1.49 -4.56
N PHE A 84 9.18 -2.23 -3.65
CA PHE A 84 8.60 -2.46 -2.33
C PHE A 84 8.51 -1.15 -1.53
N SER A 85 9.56 -0.32 -1.56
CA SER A 85 9.56 1.01 -0.93
C SER A 85 8.51 1.94 -1.55
N PHE A 86 8.35 1.93 -2.87
CA PHE A 86 7.31 2.72 -3.54
C PHE A 86 5.91 2.27 -3.13
N PHE A 87 5.66 0.95 -3.07
CA PHE A 87 4.39 0.41 -2.63
C PHE A 87 4.09 0.78 -1.16
N GLU A 88 5.08 0.69 -0.28
CA GLU A 88 4.96 1.08 1.13
C GLU A 88 4.59 2.57 1.27
N SER A 89 5.30 3.44 0.54
CA SER A 89 4.99 4.87 0.50
C SER A 89 3.57 5.12 -0.04
N TYR A 90 3.21 4.48 -1.16
CA TYR A 90 1.88 4.57 -1.74
C TYR A 90 0.79 4.25 -0.73
N PHE A 91 0.91 3.12 -0.02
CA PHE A 91 -0.13 2.67 0.88
C PHE A 91 -0.36 3.68 2.00
N PHE A 92 0.70 4.17 2.64
CA PHE A 92 0.58 5.13 3.73
C PHE A 92 0.11 6.51 3.27
N SER A 93 0.57 6.98 2.10
CA SER A 93 0.09 8.22 1.47
C SER A 93 -1.37 8.12 1.07
N LEU A 94 -1.84 6.96 0.61
CA LEU A 94 -3.26 6.75 0.30
C LEU A 94 -4.14 6.93 1.54
N ILE A 95 -3.69 6.46 2.71
CA ILE A 95 -4.41 6.69 3.96
C ILE A 95 -4.43 8.19 4.32
N ASP A 96 -3.34 8.93 4.09
CA ASP A 96 -3.35 10.39 4.26
C ASP A 96 -4.34 11.05 3.32
N GLU A 97 -4.38 10.66 2.05
CA GLU A 97 -5.33 11.20 1.08
C GLU A 97 -6.79 10.93 1.47
N ILE A 98 -7.10 9.76 2.03
CA ILE A 98 -8.44 9.49 2.57
C ILE A 98 -8.78 10.49 3.67
N ILE A 99 -7.88 10.70 4.64
CA ILE A 99 -8.11 11.62 5.76
C ILE A 99 -8.27 13.06 5.24
N GLU A 100 -7.40 13.48 4.33
CA GLU A 100 -7.40 14.82 3.74
C GLU A 100 -8.65 15.09 2.91
N PHE A 101 -9.11 14.08 2.14
CA PHE A 101 -10.35 14.16 1.38
C PHE A 101 -11.57 14.49 2.27
N HIS A 102 -11.55 14.04 3.53
CA HIS A 102 -12.60 14.31 4.52
C HIS A 102 -12.41 15.59 5.34
N GLY A 103 -11.54 16.51 4.89
CA GLY A 103 -11.26 17.80 5.56
C GLY A 103 -10.06 17.75 6.50
N GLY A 104 -9.26 16.69 6.41
CA GLY A 104 -8.09 16.51 7.27
C GLY A 104 -8.44 15.94 8.64
N LYS A 105 -7.40 15.69 9.43
CA LYS A 105 -7.49 14.96 10.71
C LYS A 105 -8.49 15.56 11.70
N GLU A 106 -8.44 16.87 11.89
CA GLU A 106 -9.24 17.55 12.91
C GLU A 106 -10.70 17.66 12.50
N GLU A 107 -10.97 18.10 11.28
CA GLU A 107 -12.34 18.22 10.77
C GLU A 107 -13.01 16.85 10.65
N TYR A 108 -12.28 15.83 10.17
CA TYR A 108 -12.86 14.50 10.03
C TYR A 108 -13.21 13.88 11.39
N LEU A 109 -12.35 14.05 12.39
CA LEU A 109 -12.65 13.63 13.76
C LEU A 109 -13.85 14.40 14.33
N ALA A 110 -13.87 15.73 14.22
CA ALA A 110 -14.96 16.55 14.73
C ALA A 110 -16.30 16.20 14.07
N PHE A 111 -16.29 15.91 12.77
CA PHE A 111 -17.46 15.46 12.02
C PHE A 111 -18.03 14.15 12.57
N ILE A 112 -17.19 13.13 12.75
CA ILE A 112 -17.64 11.83 13.30
C ILE A 112 -18.03 11.97 14.77
N GLU A 113 -17.31 12.76 15.57
CA GLU A 113 -17.67 13.06 16.96
C GLU A 113 -19.04 13.72 17.06
N THR A 114 -19.34 14.68 16.20
CA THR A 114 -20.64 15.33 16.16
C THR A 114 -21.75 14.32 15.85
N LYS A 115 -21.53 13.43 14.87
CA LYS A 115 -22.49 12.35 14.56
C LYS A 115 -22.70 11.37 15.73
N VAL A 116 -21.66 11.10 16.51
CA VAL A 116 -21.73 10.23 17.71
C VAL A 116 -22.26 10.98 18.94
N ALA A 117 -22.16 12.31 18.99
CA ALA A 117 -22.67 13.14 20.08
C ALA A 117 -24.16 13.48 19.94
N GLN A 118 -24.73 13.33 18.74
CA GLN A 118 -26.17 13.46 18.46
C GLN A 118 -26.98 12.34 19.15
N ASN A 119 -27.06 12.37 20.48
CA ASN A 119 -28.10 11.69 21.24
C ASN A 119 -29.30 12.62 21.29
N GLY A 120 -30.25 12.41 20.39
CA GLY A 120 -31.54 13.09 20.48
C GLY A 120 -32.32 12.59 21.69
N ASN A 121 -33.21 13.43 22.22
CA ASN A 121 -34.14 13.00 23.25
C ASN A 121 -35.09 11.96 22.65
N LEU A 122 -34.93 10.70 23.08
CA LEU A 122 -35.87 9.64 22.75
C LEU A 122 -37.20 9.84 23.48
N GLU A 123 -38.30 9.64 22.76
CA GLU A 123 -39.61 9.54 23.37
C GLU A 123 -39.68 8.34 24.34
N LEU A 124 -40.63 8.38 25.27
CA LEU A 124 -40.78 7.34 26.29
C LEU A 124 -40.96 5.94 25.67
N GLU A 125 -41.69 5.85 24.56
CA GLU A 125 -41.95 4.59 23.87
C GLU A 125 -40.70 4.05 23.14
N ASP A 126 -39.91 4.93 22.54
CA ASP A 126 -38.63 4.56 21.93
C ASP A 126 -37.63 4.06 22.99
N LYS A 127 -37.62 4.66 24.18
CA LYS A 127 -36.81 4.18 25.32
C LYS A 127 -37.20 2.76 25.74
N LYS A 128 -38.50 2.43 25.78
CA LYS A 128 -38.96 1.07 26.08
C LYS A 128 -38.54 0.08 24.99
N ASN A 129 -38.65 0.46 23.73
CA ASN A 129 -38.24 -0.39 22.60
C ASN A 129 -36.72 -0.63 22.59
N LEU A 130 -35.93 0.41 22.85
CA LEU A 130 -34.48 0.28 23.03
C LEU A 130 -34.12 -0.62 24.22
N HIS A 131 -34.84 -0.51 25.35
CA HIS A 131 -34.61 -1.37 26.51
C HIS A 131 -34.81 -2.87 26.17
N ARG A 132 -35.72 -3.19 25.24
CA ARG A 132 -35.92 -4.58 24.78
C ARG A 132 -34.72 -5.13 24.00
N LEU A 133 -33.90 -4.27 23.40
CA LEU A 133 -32.64 -4.65 22.73
C LEU A 133 -31.43 -4.74 23.68
N ARG A 134 -31.58 -4.35 24.96
CA ARG A 134 -30.51 -4.44 25.97
C ARG A 134 -30.46 -5.80 26.69
N LYS A 135 -31.35 -6.72 26.33
CA LYS A 135 -31.35 -8.08 26.88
C LYS A 135 -30.30 -8.92 26.16
N GLU A 136 -29.81 -9.95 26.84
CA GLU A 136 -28.94 -10.95 26.22
C GLU A 136 -29.62 -11.54 24.97
N TYR A 137 -28.83 -11.75 23.92
CA TYR A 137 -29.35 -12.26 22.65
C TYR A 137 -29.74 -13.73 22.79
N VAL A 138 -31.01 -14.05 22.56
CA VAL A 138 -31.51 -15.43 22.51
C VAL A 138 -31.99 -15.75 21.11
N LYS A 139 -31.39 -16.75 20.45
CA LYS A 139 -31.66 -17.09 19.03
C LYS A 139 -33.15 -17.30 18.72
N LYS A 140 -33.92 -17.86 19.66
CA LYS A 140 -35.37 -18.09 19.53
C LYS A 140 -36.20 -16.79 19.40
N ASP A 141 -35.67 -15.68 19.91
CA ASP A 141 -36.31 -14.36 19.90
C ASP A 141 -35.79 -13.48 18.72
N LYS A 142 -35.15 -14.06 17.69
CA LYS A 142 -34.56 -13.31 16.57
C LYS A 142 -35.53 -12.29 15.95
N ASP A 143 -36.76 -12.71 15.64
CA ASP A 143 -37.76 -11.86 15.00
C ASP A 143 -38.19 -10.69 15.90
N ARG A 144 -38.19 -10.91 17.22
CA ARG A 144 -38.43 -9.88 18.21
C ARG A 144 -37.36 -8.80 18.15
N TYR A 145 -36.08 -9.18 18.11
CA TYR A 145 -34.99 -8.21 18.00
C TYR A 145 -35.04 -7.46 16.67
N ILE A 146 -35.28 -8.15 15.54
CA ILE A 146 -35.44 -7.50 14.22
C ILE A 146 -36.56 -6.46 14.28
N LYS A 147 -37.72 -6.82 14.86
CA LYS A 147 -38.85 -5.90 15.04
C LYS A 147 -38.43 -4.63 15.80
N PHE A 148 -37.81 -4.77 16.97
CA PHE A 148 -37.44 -3.60 17.78
C PHE A 148 -36.30 -2.79 17.16
N THR A 149 -35.33 -3.43 16.50
CA THR A 149 -34.30 -2.75 15.73
C THR A 149 -34.92 -1.92 14.61
N ASN A 150 -35.87 -2.46 13.85
CA ASN A 150 -36.54 -1.72 12.78
C ASN A 150 -37.37 -0.54 13.29
N ILE A 151 -37.92 -0.62 14.51
CA ILE A 151 -38.65 0.50 15.13
C ILE A 151 -37.71 1.65 15.49
N ILE A 152 -36.50 1.34 15.95
CA ILE A 152 -35.59 2.35 16.49
C ILE A 152 -34.44 2.74 15.55
N LYS A 153 -34.30 2.12 14.37
CA LYS A 153 -33.16 2.34 13.45
C LYS A 153 -33.04 3.78 12.95
N ASP A 154 -34.17 4.47 12.77
CA ASP A 154 -34.24 5.84 12.25
C ASP A 154 -34.35 6.87 13.39
N LYS A 155 -34.24 6.42 14.65
CA LYS A 155 -34.27 7.27 15.83
C LYS A 155 -32.86 7.81 16.11
N PRO A 156 -32.72 8.95 16.82
CA PRO A 156 -31.42 9.57 17.11
C PRO A 156 -30.68 8.81 18.22
N ILE A 157 -30.35 7.55 17.93
CA ILE A 157 -29.64 6.61 18.79
C ILE A 157 -28.27 6.37 18.19
N VAL A 158 -27.26 6.48 19.05
CA VAL A 158 -25.90 6.16 18.68
C VAL A 158 -25.64 4.69 18.95
N TRP A 159 -25.54 3.91 17.89
CA TRP A 159 -25.32 2.47 17.96
C TRP A 159 -23.91 2.15 18.49
N PRO A 160 -23.72 1.00 19.16
CA PRO A 160 -22.39 0.58 19.63
C PRO A 160 -21.34 0.56 18.50
N SER A 161 -21.72 0.16 17.29
CA SER A 161 -20.86 0.16 16.11
C SER A 161 -20.33 1.56 15.75
N GLN A 162 -21.16 2.60 15.86
CA GLN A 162 -20.73 3.99 15.59
C GLN A 162 -19.74 4.48 16.65
N LYS A 163 -19.96 4.13 17.93
CA LYS A 163 -19.03 4.47 19.02
C LYS A 163 -17.68 3.77 18.84
N LEU A 164 -17.70 2.50 18.48
CA LEU A 164 -16.50 1.72 18.21
C LEU A 164 -15.77 2.23 16.95
N ALA A 165 -16.50 2.65 15.91
CA ALA A 165 -15.92 3.26 14.72
C ALA A 165 -15.19 4.57 15.05
N LEU A 166 -15.77 5.44 15.89
CA LEU A 166 -15.09 6.65 16.38
C LEU A 166 -13.82 6.31 17.16
N TYR A 167 -13.89 5.34 18.08
CA TYR A 167 -12.71 4.88 18.80
C TYR A 167 -11.63 4.33 17.86
N GLY A 168 -12.03 3.51 16.89
CA GLY A 168 -11.16 2.96 15.85
C GLY A 168 -10.47 4.07 15.05
N LEU A 169 -11.21 5.08 14.61
CA LEU A 169 -10.67 6.24 13.90
C LEU A 169 -9.63 6.99 14.75
N LYS A 170 -9.93 7.24 16.03
CA LYS A 170 -8.98 7.86 16.97
C LYS A 170 -7.71 7.04 17.13
N GLN A 171 -7.82 5.73 17.28
CA GLN A 171 -6.67 4.84 17.40
C GLN A 171 -5.86 4.76 16.10
N MET A 172 -6.52 4.73 14.96
CA MET A 172 -5.90 4.75 13.64
C MET A 172 -5.02 6.01 13.51
N ILE A 173 -5.62 7.19 13.72
CA ILE A 173 -4.93 8.47 13.62
C ILE A 173 -3.76 8.58 14.62
N LYS A 174 -3.93 8.08 15.84
CA LYS A 174 -2.90 8.12 16.88
C LYS A 174 -1.72 7.18 16.57
N ASN A 175 -2.00 5.99 16.06
CA ASN A 175 -1.01 4.93 15.90
C ASN A 175 -0.45 4.82 14.48
N LYS A 176 -0.97 5.59 13.50
CA LYS A 176 -0.53 5.56 12.11
C LYS A 176 1.00 5.58 11.94
N ASN A 177 1.69 6.47 12.66
CA ASN A 177 3.14 6.64 12.56
C ASN A 177 3.95 5.43 13.07
N ARG A 178 3.30 4.42 13.67
CA ARG A 178 3.91 3.20 14.19
C ARG A 178 3.70 2.00 13.27
N TRP A 179 2.87 2.12 12.24
CA TRP A 179 2.63 1.05 11.28
C TRP A 179 3.90 0.75 10.50
N LYS A 180 4.08 -0.52 10.18
CA LYS A 180 5.20 -1.04 9.39
C LYS A 180 4.67 -1.71 8.14
N SER A 181 5.53 -1.93 7.15
CA SER A 181 5.22 -2.76 5.98
C SER A 181 4.59 -4.11 6.31
N ALA A 182 4.95 -4.71 7.46
CA ALA A 182 4.38 -5.97 7.90
C ALA A 182 2.89 -5.91 8.23
N ASP A 183 2.39 -4.73 8.62
CA ASP A 183 1.00 -4.51 9.01
C ASP A 183 0.09 -4.27 7.79
N ILE A 184 0.66 -3.93 6.63
CA ILE A 184 -0.09 -3.52 5.44
C ILE A 184 -1.19 -4.51 5.05
N PRO A 185 -0.98 -5.84 4.98
CA PRO A 185 -2.05 -6.78 4.64
C PRO A 185 -3.24 -6.76 5.61
N ASN A 186 -2.97 -6.56 6.89
CA ASN A 186 -4.01 -6.44 7.91
C ASN A 186 -4.70 -5.09 7.80
N LEU A 187 -3.97 -4.00 7.55
CA LEU A 187 -4.57 -2.68 7.30
C LEU A 187 -5.46 -2.69 6.04
N ILE A 188 -5.06 -3.37 4.97
CA ILE A 188 -5.91 -3.55 3.77
C ILE A 188 -7.21 -4.28 4.15
N THR A 189 -7.11 -5.36 4.95
CA THR A 189 -8.28 -6.19 5.30
C THR A 189 -9.19 -5.51 6.31
N ASP A 190 -8.63 -5.02 7.42
CA ASP A 190 -9.37 -4.63 8.61
C ASP A 190 -9.72 -3.14 8.59
N LEU A 191 -8.83 -2.30 8.06
CA LEU A 191 -9.05 -0.85 7.97
C LEU A 191 -9.75 -0.46 6.67
N LEU A 192 -9.23 -0.94 5.53
CA LEU A 192 -9.83 -0.64 4.23
C LEU A 192 -10.96 -1.60 3.86
N THR A 193 -11.29 -2.59 4.69
CA THR A 193 -12.35 -3.57 4.44
C THR A 193 -12.26 -4.25 3.06
N TYR A 194 -11.04 -4.35 2.53
CA TYR A 194 -10.76 -4.96 1.24
C TYR A 194 -10.44 -6.45 1.44
N ASN A 195 -11.17 -7.33 0.75
CA ASN A 195 -11.01 -8.77 0.91
C ASN A 195 -9.74 -9.27 0.22
N LEU A 196 -8.63 -9.25 0.94
CA LEU A 196 -7.35 -9.77 0.50
C LEU A 196 -7.27 -11.28 0.77
N SER A 197 -7.15 -12.09 -0.29
CA SER A 197 -7.02 -13.54 -0.17
C SER A 197 -5.77 -13.94 0.63
N THR A 198 -5.81 -15.10 1.29
CA THR A 198 -4.65 -15.65 2.01
C THR A 198 -3.44 -15.78 1.10
N GLU A 199 -3.64 -16.23 -0.14
CA GLU A 199 -2.57 -16.31 -1.16
C GLU A 199 -1.90 -14.95 -1.42
N HIS A 200 -2.68 -13.87 -1.55
CA HIS A 200 -2.12 -12.53 -1.72
C HIS A 200 -1.36 -12.05 -0.49
N LYS A 201 -1.84 -12.38 0.72
CA LYS A 201 -1.13 -12.06 1.98
C LYS A 201 0.22 -12.79 2.05
N ASP A 202 0.22 -14.09 1.76
CA ASP A 202 1.42 -14.93 1.79
C ASP A 202 2.43 -14.46 0.73
N LYS A 203 1.94 -14.14 -0.48
CA LYS A 203 2.78 -13.61 -1.56
C LYS A 203 3.37 -12.24 -1.21
N PHE A 204 2.60 -11.35 -0.60
CA PHE A 204 3.11 -10.07 -0.10
C PHE A 204 4.21 -10.27 0.96
N HIS A 205 3.98 -11.14 1.95
CA HIS A 205 4.97 -11.44 2.97
C HIS A 205 6.23 -12.10 2.40
N SER A 206 6.10 -12.97 1.39
CA SER A 206 7.24 -13.54 0.68
C SER A 206 8.13 -12.47 0.05
N TYR A 207 7.56 -11.50 -0.68
CA TYR A 207 8.33 -10.40 -1.25
C TYR A 207 8.92 -9.46 -0.20
N ARG A 208 8.20 -9.22 0.91
CA ARG A 208 8.73 -8.44 2.04
C ARG A 208 9.94 -9.12 2.66
N ASP A 209 9.87 -10.42 2.86
CA ASP A 209 10.95 -11.19 3.48
C ASP A 209 12.16 -11.27 2.56
N ASP A 210 11.96 -11.43 1.25
CA ASP A 210 13.01 -11.28 0.24
C ASP A 210 13.66 -9.89 0.31
N ARG A 211 12.84 -8.82 0.33
CA ARG A 211 13.32 -7.43 0.47
C ARG A 211 14.16 -7.26 1.74
N ASN A 212 13.72 -7.79 2.86
CA ASN A 212 14.44 -7.69 4.13
C ASN A 212 15.77 -8.44 4.09
N LYS A 213 15.82 -9.63 3.45
CA LYS A 213 17.07 -10.35 3.26
C LYS A 213 18.07 -9.56 2.43
N ILE A 214 17.62 -8.93 1.35
CA ILE A 214 18.47 -8.08 0.50
C ILE A 214 18.95 -6.86 1.28
N ALA A 215 18.04 -6.13 1.94
CA ALA A 215 18.37 -4.93 2.71
C ALA A 215 19.35 -5.20 3.86
N HIS A 216 19.33 -6.39 4.44
CA HIS A 216 20.27 -6.81 5.48
C HIS A 216 21.53 -7.50 4.95
N GLY A 217 21.77 -7.51 3.63
CA GLY A 217 22.95 -8.12 3.02
C GLY A 217 23.00 -9.65 3.12
N LYS A 218 21.89 -10.31 3.48
CA LYS A 218 21.81 -11.78 3.65
C LYS A 218 21.66 -12.52 2.32
N THR A 219 21.21 -11.84 1.27
CA THR A 219 21.05 -12.44 -0.06
C THR A 219 21.31 -11.36 -1.11
N LEU A 220 22.45 -11.44 -1.79
CA LEU A 220 22.76 -10.57 -2.94
C LEU A 220 22.22 -11.15 -4.25
N SER A 221 21.84 -12.44 -4.25
CA SER A 221 21.35 -13.12 -5.45
C SER A 221 19.84 -13.07 -5.59
N TYR A 222 19.33 -12.13 -6.40
CA TYR A 222 17.91 -12.04 -6.74
C TYR A 222 17.70 -11.93 -8.25
N SER A 223 17.08 -12.93 -8.86
CA SER A 223 16.89 -12.93 -10.31
C SER A 223 15.99 -11.79 -10.78
N LEU A 224 16.34 -11.19 -11.92
CA LEU A 224 15.53 -10.15 -12.57
C LEU A 224 14.08 -10.60 -12.81
N ASP A 225 13.84 -11.83 -13.28
CA ASP A 225 12.49 -12.37 -13.51
C ASP A 225 11.63 -12.33 -12.23
N LYS A 226 12.17 -12.81 -11.11
CA LYS A 226 11.48 -12.78 -9.82
C LYS A 226 11.17 -11.34 -9.37
N ALA A 227 12.07 -10.39 -9.63
CA ALA A 227 11.87 -8.98 -9.33
C ALA A 227 10.75 -8.35 -10.17
N LEU A 228 10.70 -8.68 -11.47
CA LEU A 228 9.64 -8.21 -12.36
C LEU A 228 8.26 -8.77 -11.96
N LYS A 229 8.20 -10.05 -11.58
CA LYS A 229 6.97 -10.67 -11.02
C LYS A 229 6.54 -10.02 -9.71
N GLY A 230 7.51 -9.66 -8.84
CA GLY A 230 7.25 -8.92 -7.61
C GLY A 230 6.69 -7.53 -7.87
N ASN A 231 7.29 -6.81 -8.82
CA ASN A 231 6.79 -5.50 -9.25
C ASN A 231 5.36 -5.59 -9.82
N GLU A 232 5.11 -6.53 -10.74
CA GLU A 232 3.78 -6.75 -11.30
C GLU A 232 2.73 -7.03 -10.22
N PHE A 233 3.07 -7.91 -9.27
CA PHE A 233 2.19 -8.22 -8.14
C PHE A 233 1.88 -6.98 -7.30
N LEU A 234 2.89 -6.24 -6.85
CA LEU A 234 2.70 -5.05 -6.01
C LEU A 234 1.91 -3.95 -6.75
N TYR A 235 2.20 -3.75 -8.04
CA TYR A 235 1.49 -2.78 -8.87
C TYR A 235 0.01 -3.13 -9.04
N ASN A 236 -0.29 -4.40 -9.33
CA ASN A 236 -1.68 -4.85 -9.48
C ASN A 236 -2.44 -4.76 -8.16
N LEU A 237 -1.82 -5.15 -7.05
CA LEU A 237 -2.41 -4.98 -5.72
C LEU A 237 -2.72 -3.51 -5.42
N ALA A 238 -1.79 -2.60 -5.71
CA ALA A 238 -2.02 -1.16 -5.54
C ALA A 238 -3.17 -0.64 -6.42
N LYS A 239 -3.27 -1.11 -7.67
CA LYS A 239 -4.35 -0.73 -8.59
C LYS A 239 -5.72 -1.16 -8.08
N GLU A 240 -5.81 -2.33 -7.46
CA GLU A 240 -7.04 -2.86 -6.87
C GLU A 240 -7.43 -2.10 -5.60
N ILE A 241 -6.47 -1.84 -4.71
CA ILE A 241 -6.68 -1.04 -3.49
C ILE A 241 -7.12 0.37 -3.84
N ASP A 242 -6.45 1.04 -4.78
CA ASP A 242 -6.77 2.38 -5.23
C ASP A 242 -8.21 2.46 -5.78
N LYS A 243 -8.59 1.52 -6.64
CA LYS A 243 -9.97 1.43 -7.16
C LYS A 243 -10.97 1.27 -6.03
N HIS A 244 -10.69 0.40 -5.06
CA HIS A 244 -11.55 0.17 -3.90
C HIS A 244 -11.70 1.42 -3.04
N VAL A 245 -10.60 2.12 -2.75
CA VAL A 245 -10.59 3.33 -1.93
C VAL A 245 -11.38 4.45 -2.59
N ILE A 246 -11.18 4.69 -3.89
CA ILE A 246 -11.92 5.72 -4.62
C ILE A 246 -13.42 5.43 -4.61
N THR A 247 -13.79 4.16 -4.78
CA THR A 247 -15.19 3.75 -4.88
C THR A 247 -15.91 3.87 -3.53
N ASN A 248 -15.23 3.58 -2.41
CA ASN A 248 -15.89 3.38 -1.12
C ASN A 248 -15.53 4.42 -0.04
N TYR A 249 -14.37 5.06 -0.13
CA TYR A 249 -13.84 5.96 0.91
C TYR A 249 -13.75 7.42 0.48
N MET A 250 -13.56 7.70 -0.81
CA MET A 250 -13.53 9.08 -1.34
C MET A 250 -14.94 9.57 -1.70
N ILE A 251 -15.85 9.54 -0.71
CA ILE A 251 -17.25 9.95 -0.85
C ILE A 251 -17.53 11.09 0.12
N ILE A 252 -18.09 12.21 -0.36
CA ILE A 252 -18.41 13.36 0.50
C ILE A 252 -19.63 13.01 1.37
N GLU A 253 -19.42 12.94 2.68
CA GLU A 253 -20.49 12.69 3.66
C GLU A 253 -20.99 13.95 4.37
N LYS A 254 -20.39 15.12 4.11
CA LYS A 254 -20.66 16.39 4.84
C LYS A 254 -22.13 16.85 4.79
N HIS A 255 -22.89 16.39 3.81
CA HIS A 255 -24.31 16.75 3.61
C HIS A 255 -25.29 15.61 3.97
N ARG A 256 -24.81 14.56 4.64
CA ARG A 256 -25.62 13.44 5.14
C ARG A 256 -25.78 13.53 6.64
#